data_AF-A0A4Q3HJI1-F1
#
_entry.id   AF-A0A4Q3HJI1-F1
#
_cell.length_a   1.000
_cell.length_b   1.000
_cell.length_c   1.000
_cell.angle_alpha   90.00
_cell.angle_beta   90.00
_cell.angle_gamma   90.00
#
_symmetry.space_group_name_H-M   'P 1'
#
loop_
_entity.id
_entity.type
_entity.pdbx_description
1 polymer ?
#
loop_
_entity_poly.entity_id
_entity_poly.type
_entity_poly.pdbx_seq_one_letter_code
_entity_poly.pdbx_strand_id
1 'polypeptide(L)' 'AAVITYLDHRIAMSFLVLGLASEHEVTVDDASIIATSFPEFMDLMTGLGAQIENHIEGKT' A
#
# COMPACT_ATOMS: atom_id res chain seq x y z
N ALA A 1 8.13 3.38 10.54
CA ALA A 1 7.15 4.47 10.81
C ALA A 1 6.25 4.59 9.58
N ALA A 2 4.94 4.68 9.74
CA ALA A 2 4.00 4.68 8.62
C ALA A 2 3.70 6.09 8.09
N VAL A 3 3.43 6.21 6.79
CA VAL A 3 2.92 7.42 6.14
C VAL A 3 1.44 7.57 6.46
N ILE A 4 1.05 8.74 6.96
CA ILE A 4 -0.35 9.06 7.24
C ILE A 4 -1.04 9.44 5.93
N THR A 5 -2.07 8.68 5.53
CA THR A 5 -2.75 8.85 4.24
C THR A 5 -3.86 9.90 4.27
N TYR A 6 -4.31 10.32 5.45
CA TYR A 6 -5.43 11.26 5.63
C TYR A 6 -6.70 10.84 4.87
N LEU A 7 -6.97 9.52 4.79
CA LEU A 7 -8.09 8.93 4.05
C LEU A 7 -8.09 9.26 2.55
N ASP A 8 -6.91 9.50 1.96
CA ASP A 8 -6.75 9.71 0.53
C ASP A 8 -6.15 8.44 -0.14
N HIS A 9 -6.95 7.80 -0.99
CA HIS A 9 -6.56 6.62 -1.77
C HIS A 9 -5.32 6.86 -2.65
N ARG A 10 -5.12 8.08 -3.15
CA ARG A 10 -3.99 8.42 -4.01
C ARG A 10 -2.71 8.54 -3.21
N ILE A 11 -2.78 9.09 -2.00
CA ILE A 11 -1.63 9.10 -1.09
C ILE A 11 -1.25 7.66 -0.78
N ALA A 12 -2.21 6.81 -0.41
CA ALA A 12 -1.96 5.39 -0.15
C ALA A 12 -1.29 4.70 -1.36
N MET A 13 -1.88 4.78 -2.56
CA MET A 13 -1.31 4.15 -3.77
C MET A 13 0.08 4.71 -4.15
N SER A 14 0.28 6.03 -4.06
CA SER A 14 1.54 6.65 -4.47
C SER A 14 2.70 6.22 -3.59
N PHE A 15 2.49 6.12 -2.28
CA PHE A 15 3.52 5.66 -1.34
C PHE A 15 3.76 4.16 -1.43
N LEU A 16 2.75 3.35 -1.73
CA LEU A 16 2.97 1.93 -2.03
C LEU A 16 3.83 1.74 -3.29
N VAL A 17 3.60 2.53 -4.34
CA VAL A 17 4.45 2.52 -5.56
C VAL A 17 5.87 3.02 -5.25
N LEU A 18 6.01 4.05 -4.40
CA LEU A 18 7.33 4.50 -3.94
C LEU A 18 8.11 3.37 -3.26
N GLY A 19 7.43 2.55 -2.44
CA GLY A 19 8.01 1.39 -1.75
C GLY A 19 8.67 0.36 -2.67
N LEU A 20 8.21 0.27 -3.93
CA LEU A 20 8.76 -0.68 -4.90
C LEU A 20 10.13 -0.26 -5.46
N ALA A 21 10.51 1.01 -5.29
CA ALA A 21 11.76 1.57 -5.80
C ALA A 21 12.69 2.07 -4.68
N SER A 22 12.26 2.02 -3.42
CA SER A 22 13.04 2.47 -2.27
C SER A 22 13.97 1.40 -1.74
N GLU A 23 15.11 1.81 -1.16
CA GLU A 23 16.04 0.91 -0.47
C GLU A 23 15.45 0.36 0.84
N HIS A 24 14.55 1.12 1.45
CA HIS A 24 13.88 0.77 2.72
C HIS A 24 12.39 0.54 2.50
N GLU A 25 11.79 -0.26 3.39
CA GLU A 25 10.35 -0.50 3.39
C GLU A 25 9.54 0.80 3.53
N VAL A 26 8.42 0.87 2.82
CA VAL A 26 7.44 1.95 2.95
C VAL A 26 6.12 1.36 3.43
N THR A 27 5.60 1.91 4.51
CA THR A 27 4.32 1.50 5.11
C THR A 27 3.35 2.68 5.07
N VAL A 28 2.08 2.41 4.79
CA VAL A 28 0.97 3.36 4.91
C VAL A 28 0.09 2.97 6.09
N ASP A 29 -0.59 3.93 6.71
CA ASP A 29 -1.44 3.70 7.89
C ASP A 29 -2.74 2.95 7.59
N ASP A 30 -3.39 3.24 6.46
CA ASP A 30 -4.63 2.58 6.04
C ASP A 30 -4.68 2.43 4.51
N ALA A 31 -4.58 1.18 4.04
CA ALA A 31 -4.74 0.83 2.63
C ALA A 31 -6.19 0.50 2.23
N SER A 32 -7.12 0.36 3.18
CA SER A 32 -8.52 -0.03 2.89
C SER A 32 -9.25 1.02 2.05
N ILE A 33 -8.85 2.29 2.16
CA ILE A 33 -9.44 3.40 1.42
C ILE A 33 -9.22 3.31 -0.10
N ILE A 34 -8.19 2.57 -0.54
CA ILE A 34 -7.91 2.33 -1.97
C ILE A 34 -9.13 1.70 -2.65
N ALA A 35 -9.79 0.76 -1.99
CA ALA A 35 -10.91 0.01 -2.54
C ALA A 35 -12.14 0.85 -2.90
N THR A 36 -12.23 2.08 -2.38
CA THR A 36 -13.30 3.03 -2.76
C THR A 36 -13.17 3.55 -4.19
N SER A 37 -11.97 3.50 -4.76
CA SER A 37 -11.65 4.05 -6.09
C SER A 37 -11.07 3.02 -7.05
N PHE A 38 -10.28 2.07 -6.52
CA PHE A 38 -9.58 1.07 -7.32
C PHE A 38 -9.43 -0.25 -6.52
N PRO A 39 -10.52 -1.02 -6.38
CA PRO A 39 -10.52 -2.25 -5.57
C PRO A 39 -9.56 -3.32 -6.06
N GLU A 40 -9.27 -3.38 -7.35
CA GLU A 40 -8.35 -4.36 -7.94
C GLU A 40 -6.87 -3.95 -7.85
N PHE A 41 -6.55 -2.81 -7.23
CA PHE A 41 -5.18 -2.27 -7.20
C PHE A 41 -4.15 -3.28 -6.68
N MET A 42 -4.42 -3.93 -5.54
CA MET A 42 -3.47 -4.87 -4.93
C MET A 42 -3.26 -6.11 -5.81
N ASP A 43 -4.34 -6.68 -6.35
CA ASP A 43 -4.28 -7.86 -7.23
C ASP A 43 -3.56 -7.54 -8.53
N LEU A 44 -3.80 -6.37 -9.12
CA LEU A 44 -3.12 -5.92 -10.32
C LEU A 44 -1.62 -5.72 -10.07
N MET A 45 -1.26 -5.02 -9.00
CA MET A 45 0.15 -4.71 -8.71
C MET A 45 0.93 -6.00 -8.41
N THR A 46 0.37 -6.90 -7.60
CA THR A 46 0.98 -8.21 -7.33
C THR A 46 1.07 -9.08 -8.58
N GLY A 47 0.07 -9.04 -9.47
CA GLY A 47 0.11 -9.69 -10.78
C GLY A 47 1.22 -9.16 -11.71
N LEU A 48 1.64 -7.90 -11.52
CA LEU A 48 2.79 -7.30 -12.20
C LEU A 48 4.14 -7.59 -11.50
N GLY A 49 4.13 -8.27 -10.36
CA GLY A 49 5.32 -8.61 -9.58
C GLY A 49 5.64 -7.65 -8.43
N ALA A 50 4.74 -6.73 -8.09
CA ALA A 50 4.93 -5.86 -6.92
C ALA A 50 4.86 -6.69 -5.63
N GLN A 51 5.79 -6.43 -4.71
CA GLN A 51 5.80 -7.02 -3.37
C GLN A 51 5.11 -6.05 -2.41
N ILE A 52 3.78 -6.15 -2.31
CA ILE A 52 2.95 -5.34 -1.40
C ILE A 52 2.23 -6.31 -0.46
N GLU A 53 2.44 -6.14 0.84
CA GLU A 53 1.90 -7.02 1.87
C GLU A 53 1.02 -6.24 2.86
N ASN A 54 -0.06 -6.88 3.31
CA ASN A 54 -0.86 -6.34 4.40
C ASN A 54 -0.21 -6.72 5.73
N HIS A 55 0.26 -5.73 6.48
CA HIS A 55 0.74 -5.97 7.83
C HIS A 55 -0.44 -5.97 8.80
N ILE A 56 -0.76 -7.14 9.35
CA ILE A 56 -1.73 -7.26 10.45
C ILE A 56 -0.91 -7.36 11.74
N GLU A 57 -1.00 -6.34 12.59
CA GLU A 57 -0.39 -6.40 13.92
C GLU A 57 -0.89 -7.66 14.66
N GLY A 58 0.03 -8.56 15.02
CA GLY A 58 -0.24 -9.75 15.82
C GLY A 58 -0.13 -11.11 15.13
N LYS A 59 0.33 -11.19 13.88
CA LYS A 59 0.68 -12.48 13.25
C LYS A 59 2.08 -12.43 12.64
N THR A 60 2.96 -13.24 13.23
CA THR A 60 4.30 -13.57 12.73
C THR A 60 4.20 -14.44 11.48
#